data_AF-A0A931U5J7-F1
#
_entry.id   AF-A0A931U5J7-F1
#
_cell.length_a   1.000
_cell.length_b   1.000
_cell.length_c   1.000
_cell.angle_alpha   90.00
_cell.angle_beta   90.00
_cell.angle_gamma   90.00
#
_symmetry.space_group_name_H-M   'P 1'
#
loop_
_entity.id
_entity.type
_entity.pdbx_description
1 polymer ?
#
loop_
_entity_poly.entity_id
_entity_poly.type
_entity_poly.pdbx_seq_one_letter_code
_entity_poly.pdbx_strand_id
1 'polypeptide(L)'
;MSKLAQQFRRIRFGGAQVGFTSAPSAPDRALLLVASLPRCAPELVAAAAERGADAIMFPANAGAPLREAVRAAGGRAVGARFQGAVGPDALAPCREAGCDFAVFDLHAEAAILAERQLGLVAGVASSWEDSLLRALGELPLDALEGEPINAGSPPLRIRDLLRLRRMLALAGRPLMVPAERDLSRAELEALTRGGVDAVALAPGLLGESAAAVGGAVAQWRAAIDALPARELRRRRERAAATLPVAGLRRAEVEDEEDEDGGDE
;
A
#
# COMPACT_ATOMS: atom_id res chain seq x y z
N MET A 1 3.86 -9.23 -12.05
CA MET A 1 3.37 -8.15 -11.18
C MET A 1 1.95 -8.48 -10.80
N SER A 2 1.73 -8.77 -9.52
CA SER A 2 0.44 -9.16 -8.96
C SER A 2 -0.64 -8.08 -9.11
N LYS A 3 -1.91 -8.45 -9.01
CA LYS A 3 -3.05 -7.54 -8.95
C LYS A 3 -2.97 -6.64 -7.71
N LEU A 4 -2.50 -7.16 -6.58
CA LEU A 4 -2.27 -6.37 -5.36
C LEU A 4 -1.23 -5.24 -5.62
N ALA A 5 -0.11 -5.56 -6.25
CA ALA A 5 0.89 -4.57 -6.64
C ALA A 5 0.32 -3.53 -7.62
N GLN A 6 -0.51 -3.96 -8.58
CA GLN A 6 -1.22 -3.06 -9.49
C GLN A 6 -2.22 -2.14 -8.76
N GLN A 7 -2.92 -2.63 -7.73
CA GLN A 7 -3.81 -1.84 -6.88
C GLN A 7 -3.04 -0.78 -6.08
N PHE A 8 -1.94 -1.17 -5.41
CA PHE A 8 -1.07 -0.23 -4.71
C PHE A 8 -0.48 0.84 -5.65
N ARG A 9 -0.01 0.43 -6.84
CA ARG A 9 0.49 1.37 -7.86
C ARG A 9 -0.60 2.36 -8.29
N ARG A 10 -1.84 1.89 -8.50
CA ARG A 10 -2.98 2.72 -8.91
C ARG A 10 -3.33 3.78 -7.88
N ILE A 11 -3.29 3.47 -6.58
CA ILE A 11 -3.57 4.45 -5.52
C ILE A 11 -2.41 5.43 -5.29
N ARG A 12 -1.15 4.99 -5.46
CA ARG A 12 0.01 5.86 -5.24
C ARG A 12 0.30 6.83 -6.38
N PHE A 13 0.06 6.41 -7.62
CA PHE A 13 0.44 7.15 -8.83
C PHE A 13 -0.74 7.54 -9.72
N GLY A 14 -1.96 7.18 -9.32
CA GLY A 14 -3.16 7.34 -10.14
C GLY A 14 -3.25 6.35 -11.30
N GLY A 15 -4.40 6.35 -11.98
CA GLY A 15 -4.60 5.65 -13.25
C GLY A 15 -4.01 6.40 -14.46
N ALA A 16 -2.77 6.90 -14.37
CA ALA A 16 -2.15 7.67 -15.44
C ALA A 16 -1.80 6.79 -16.65
N GLN A 17 -2.66 6.75 -17.66
CA GLN A 17 -2.24 6.37 -19.02
C GLN A 17 -1.34 7.48 -19.57
N VAL A 18 -0.18 7.08 -20.10
CA VAL A 18 0.65 7.96 -20.94
C VAL A 18 0.04 7.96 -22.33
N GLY A 19 -0.92 8.87 -22.58
CA GLY A 19 -1.61 8.98 -23.88
C GLY A 19 -2.73 10.02 -23.87
N PHE A 20 -3.10 10.52 -25.05
CA PHE A 20 -4.10 11.58 -25.24
C PHE A 20 -5.58 11.10 -25.15
N THR A 21 -5.83 9.84 -24.80
CA THR A 21 -7.19 9.27 -24.74
C THR A 21 -7.77 9.36 -23.33
N SER A 22 -8.87 10.10 -23.17
CA SER A 22 -9.60 10.20 -21.91
C SER A 22 -10.44 8.94 -21.62
N ALA A 23 -9.78 7.87 -21.15
CA ALA A 23 -10.48 6.80 -20.45
C ALA A 23 -10.97 7.32 -19.07
N PRO A 24 -12.15 6.90 -18.57
CA PRO A 24 -12.58 7.26 -17.23
C PRO A 24 -11.59 6.71 -16.20
N SER A 25 -10.93 7.59 -15.45
CA SER A 25 -10.11 7.17 -14.32
C SER A 25 -11.00 6.45 -13.32
N ALA A 26 -10.57 5.27 -12.86
CA ALA A 26 -11.15 4.65 -11.67
C ALA A 26 -11.12 5.66 -10.50
N PRO A 27 -12.11 5.63 -9.59
CA PRO A 27 -12.20 6.61 -8.50
C PRO A 27 -10.92 6.64 -7.67
N ASP A 28 -10.47 7.85 -7.31
CA ASP A 28 -9.29 8.09 -6.48
C ASP A 28 -9.56 7.63 -5.04
N ARG A 29 -9.31 6.34 -4.79
CA ARG A 29 -9.56 5.71 -3.50
C ARG A 29 -8.52 6.16 -2.48
N ALA A 30 -9.01 6.55 -1.31
CA ALA A 30 -8.19 6.88 -0.15
C ALA A 30 -7.30 5.71 0.31
N LEU A 31 -7.91 4.53 0.46
CA LEU A 31 -7.29 3.29 0.95
C LEU A 31 -7.85 2.07 0.20
N LEU A 32 -7.03 1.02 0.05
CA LEU A 32 -7.52 -0.33 -0.23
C LEU A 32 -8.12 -0.96 1.02
N LEU A 33 -9.17 -1.75 0.83
CA LEU A 33 -9.72 -2.61 1.87
C LEU A 33 -9.30 -4.06 1.63
N VAL A 34 -8.59 -4.67 2.58
CA VAL A 34 -8.18 -6.07 2.51
C VAL A 34 -8.93 -6.87 3.58
N ALA A 35 -9.58 -7.97 3.22
CA ALA A 35 -10.28 -8.83 4.17
C ALA A 35 -9.38 -10.01 4.57
N SER A 36 -8.95 -10.11 5.83
CA SER A 36 -8.25 -11.29 6.36
C SER A 36 -9.25 -12.26 6.97
N LEU A 37 -9.62 -13.28 6.19
CA LEU A 37 -10.61 -14.28 6.58
C LEU A 37 -10.02 -15.32 7.56
N PRO A 38 -10.81 -15.86 8.49
CA PRO A 38 -10.35 -16.89 9.43
C PRO A 38 -9.99 -18.22 8.74
N ARG A 39 -10.63 -18.52 7.60
CA ARG A 39 -10.45 -19.78 6.84
C ARG A 39 -10.63 -19.57 5.33
N CYS A 40 -10.08 -20.48 4.53
CA CYS A 40 -10.18 -20.47 3.07
C CYS A 40 -11.51 -21.12 2.62
N ALA A 41 -12.60 -20.36 2.72
CA ALA A 41 -13.96 -20.81 2.42
C ALA A 41 -14.58 -19.97 1.29
N PRO A 42 -14.95 -20.56 0.12
CA PRO A 42 -15.42 -19.82 -1.05
C PRO A 42 -16.59 -18.87 -0.77
N GLU A 43 -17.51 -19.23 0.12
CA GLU A 43 -18.66 -18.42 0.50
C GLU A 43 -18.29 -17.15 1.27
N LEU A 44 -17.23 -17.20 2.10
CA LEU A 44 -16.71 -16.02 2.80
C LEU A 44 -15.95 -15.11 1.83
N VAL A 45 -15.23 -15.71 0.87
CA VAL A 45 -14.47 -15.00 -0.18
C VAL A 45 -15.41 -14.27 -1.13
N ALA A 46 -16.49 -14.93 -1.59
CA ALA A 46 -17.53 -14.30 -2.40
C ALA A 46 -18.19 -13.13 -1.65
N ALA A 47 -18.60 -13.34 -0.39
CA ALA A 47 -19.23 -12.29 0.42
C ALA A 47 -18.32 -11.06 0.63
N ALA A 48 -17.01 -11.26 0.83
CA ALA A 48 -16.06 -10.15 0.90
C ALA A 48 -15.87 -9.45 -0.46
N ALA A 49 -15.74 -10.21 -1.55
CA ALA A 49 -15.51 -9.66 -2.89
C ALA A 49 -16.70 -8.83 -3.41
N GLU A 50 -17.93 -9.35 -3.24
CA GLU A 50 -19.18 -8.68 -3.63
C GLU A 50 -19.42 -7.38 -2.84
N ARG A 51 -19.02 -7.36 -1.57
CA ARG A 51 -19.21 -6.21 -0.67
C ARG A 51 -18.09 -5.18 -0.72
N GLY A 52 -17.10 -5.37 -1.60
CA GLY A 52 -16.14 -4.35 -1.98
C GLY A 52 -14.73 -4.51 -1.42
N ALA A 53 -14.35 -5.68 -0.88
CA ALA A 53 -12.95 -5.99 -0.56
C ALA A 53 -12.09 -5.93 -1.84
N ASP A 54 -10.97 -5.22 -1.78
CA ASP A 54 -10.05 -5.02 -2.89
C ASP A 54 -9.08 -6.19 -3.03
N ALA A 55 -8.62 -6.71 -1.89
CA ALA A 55 -7.91 -7.98 -1.79
C ALA A 55 -8.47 -8.81 -0.64
N ILE A 56 -8.21 -10.12 -0.69
CA ILE A 56 -8.65 -11.10 0.31
C ILE A 56 -7.43 -11.92 0.71
N MET A 57 -7.23 -12.17 2.00
CA MET A 57 -6.19 -13.06 2.52
C MET A 57 -6.76 -14.05 3.52
N PHE A 58 -6.04 -15.15 3.74
CA PHE A 58 -6.33 -16.16 4.77
C PHE A 58 -5.01 -16.78 5.27
N PRO A 59 -4.99 -17.45 6.43
CA PRO A 59 -3.84 -18.24 6.89
C PRO A 59 -3.44 -19.31 5.86
N ALA A 60 -2.14 -19.53 5.63
CA ALA A 60 -1.66 -20.53 4.67
C ALA A 60 -2.07 -21.98 5.03
N ASN A 61 -2.29 -22.24 6.32
CA ASN A 61 -2.77 -23.52 6.85
C ASN A 61 -4.31 -23.63 6.92
N ALA A 62 -5.06 -22.69 6.34
CA ALA A 62 -6.51 -22.58 6.52
C ALA A 62 -7.34 -23.76 5.96
N GLY A 63 -6.75 -24.63 5.15
CA GLY A 63 -7.38 -25.83 4.58
C GLY A 63 -8.46 -25.56 3.52
N ALA A 64 -8.81 -26.60 2.77
CA ALA A 64 -9.87 -26.58 1.73
C ALA A 64 -9.53 -25.70 0.48
N PRO A 65 -10.35 -25.73 -0.60
CA PRO A 65 -9.85 -25.55 -1.97
C PRO A 65 -9.54 -24.09 -2.34
N LEU A 66 -8.27 -23.71 -2.22
CA LEU A 66 -7.69 -22.44 -2.69
C LEU A 66 -8.14 -22.05 -4.11
N ARG A 67 -8.26 -23.02 -5.04
CA ARG A 67 -8.74 -22.79 -6.42
C ARG A 67 -10.18 -22.28 -6.48
N GLU A 68 -11.06 -22.78 -5.61
CA GLU A 68 -12.45 -22.35 -5.55
C GLU A 68 -12.57 -20.99 -4.89
N ALA A 69 -11.77 -20.71 -3.84
CA ALA A 69 -11.63 -19.38 -3.26
C ALA A 69 -11.16 -18.35 -4.31
N VAL A 70 -10.10 -18.64 -5.08
CA VAL A 70 -9.60 -17.75 -6.14
C VAL A 70 -10.67 -17.48 -7.21
N ARG A 71 -11.51 -18.47 -7.55
CA ARG A 71 -12.65 -18.29 -8.46
C ARG A 71 -13.76 -17.43 -7.83
N ALA A 72 -14.14 -17.72 -6.58
CA ALA A 72 -15.16 -16.99 -5.84
C ALA A 72 -14.80 -15.52 -5.60
N ALA A 73 -13.51 -15.18 -5.58
CA ALA A 73 -13.03 -13.80 -5.47
C ALA A 73 -13.34 -12.93 -6.71
N GLY A 74 -13.95 -13.45 -7.78
CA GLY A 74 -14.46 -12.65 -8.90
C GLY A 74 -13.39 -11.80 -9.60
N GLY A 75 -12.15 -12.25 -9.59
CA GLY A 75 -11.01 -11.53 -10.17
C GLY A 75 -10.27 -10.58 -9.23
N ARG A 76 -10.69 -10.39 -7.97
CA ARG A 76 -9.94 -9.66 -6.94
C ARG A 76 -8.56 -10.29 -6.66
N ALA A 77 -7.70 -9.58 -5.94
CA ALA A 77 -6.42 -10.13 -5.47
C ALA A 77 -6.68 -11.09 -4.29
N VAL A 78 -6.07 -12.27 -4.32
CA VAL A 78 -6.20 -13.30 -3.28
C VAL A 78 -4.82 -13.70 -2.81
N GLY A 79 -4.58 -13.80 -1.52
CA GLY A 79 -3.28 -14.20 -0.99
C GLY A 79 -3.35 -15.04 0.27
N ALA A 80 -2.20 -15.55 0.69
CA ALA A 80 -2.06 -16.34 1.90
C ALA A 80 -1.05 -15.69 2.86
N ARG A 81 -1.32 -15.77 4.17
CA ARG A 81 -0.38 -15.37 5.23
C ARG A 81 0.36 -16.58 5.78
N PHE A 82 1.67 -16.51 5.71
CA PHE A 82 2.64 -17.46 6.22
C PHE A 82 3.29 -16.91 7.50
N GLN A 83 3.77 -17.79 8.38
CA GLN A 83 4.40 -17.43 9.65
C GLN A 83 5.64 -18.29 9.90
N GLY A 84 6.72 -17.68 10.39
CA GLY A 84 7.97 -18.34 10.73
C GLY A 84 8.84 -18.71 9.54
N ALA A 85 9.71 -19.70 9.75
CA ALA A 85 10.65 -20.18 8.73
C ALA A 85 9.93 -20.95 7.62
N VAL A 86 9.58 -20.22 6.57
CA VAL A 86 8.83 -20.72 5.41
C VAL A 86 9.72 -20.65 4.17
N GLY A 87 9.81 -21.77 3.44
CA GLY A 87 10.57 -21.90 2.20
C GLY A 87 9.72 -21.71 0.93
N PRO A 88 10.35 -21.62 -0.26
CA PRO A 88 9.68 -21.36 -1.54
C PRO A 88 8.72 -22.49 -1.98
N ASP A 89 8.88 -23.70 -1.44
CA ASP A 89 8.00 -24.84 -1.73
C ASP A 89 6.65 -24.72 -1.01
N ALA A 90 6.60 -24.08 0.17
CA ALA A 90 5.35 -23.81 0.89
C ALA A 90 4.42 -22.85 0.12
N LEU A 91 4.96 -22.09 -0.83
CA LEU A 91 4.17 -21.24 -1.74
C LEU A 91 3.54 -22.02 -2.91
N ALA A 92 3.95 -23.27 -3.16
CA ALA A 92 3.48 -24.05 -4.31
C ALA A 92 1.95 -24.22 -4.37
N PRO A 93 1.23 -24.55 -3.27
CA PRO A 93 -0.24 -24.64 -3.30
C PRO A 93 -0.91 -23.33 -3.68
N CYS A 94 -0.32 -22.19 -3.28
CA CYS A 94 -0.81 -20.86 -3.63
C CYS A 94 -0.58 -20.53 -5.12
N ARG A 95 0.62 -20.83 -5.65
CA ARG A 95 0.92 -20.70 -7.09
C ARG A 95 -0.05 -21.53 -7.93
N GLU A 96 -0.18 -22.83 -7.62
CA GLU A 96 -1.04 -23.77 -8.34
C GLU A 96 -2.54 -23.47 -8.23
N ALA A 97 -2.93 -22.71 -7.22
CA ALA A 97 -4.30 -22.23 -7.07
C ALA A 97 -4.62 -20.94 -7.83
N GLY A 98 -3.59 -20.22 -8.31
CA GLY A 98 -3.75 -18.90 -8.90
C GLY A 98 -3.91 -17.78 -7.86
N CYS A 99 -3.34 -17.96 -6.65
CA CYS A 99 -3.17 -16.85 -5.73
C CYS A 99 -2.30 -15.76 -6.35
N ASP A 100 -2.46 -14.54 -5.85
CA ASP A 100 -1.89 -13.32 -6.39
C ASP A 100 -0.73 -12.79 -5.53
N PHE A 101 -0.74 -13.04 -4.21
CA PHE A 101 0.32 -12.59 -3.31
C PHE A 101 0.52 -13.52 -2.09
N ALA A 102 1.67 -13.39 -1.44
CA ALA A 102 2.01 -14.03 -0.18
C ALA A 102 2.43 -12.97 0.85
N VAL A 103 1.94 -13.10 2.09
CA VAL A 103 2.37 -12.30 3.24
C VAL A 103 3.24 -13.17 4.14
N PHE A 104 4.43 -12.72 4.51
CA PHE A 104 5.39 -13.48 5.34
C PHE A 104 6.19 -12.53 6.25
N ASP A 105 6.79 -13.06 7.32
CA ASP A 105 7.72 -12.33 8.17
C ASP A 105 9.19 -12.56 7.73
N LEU A 106 10.15 -11.80 8.28
CA LEU A 106 11.57 -11.92 7.91
C LEU A 106 12.28 -13.18 8.45
N HIS A 107 11.58 -14.11 9.11
CA HIS A 107 12.13 -15.44 9.40
C HIS A 107 11.99 -16.40 8.21
N ALA A 108 11.21 -16.02 7.19
CA ALA A 108 11.10 -16.73 5.93
C ALA A 108 12.45 -16.87 5.19
N GLU A 109 12.60 -17.94 4.42
CA GLU A 109 13.85 -18.22 3.70
C GLU A 109 14.09 -17.19 2.58
N ALA A 110 15.32 -16.70 2.45
CA ALA A 110 15.71 -15.74 1.41
C ALA A 110 15.42 -16.22 -0.02
N ALA A 111 15.31 -17.54 -0.24
CA ALA A 111 14.92 -18.13 -1.53
C ALA A 111 13.51 -17.71 -2.00
N ILE A 112 12.60 -17.29 -1.09
CA ILE A 112 11.30 -16.71 -1.46
C ILE A 112 11.45 -15.43 -2.29
N LEU A 113 12.54 -14.68 -2.15
CA LEU A 113 12.79 -13.47 -2.96
C LEU A 113 13.04 -13.77 -4.45
N ALA A 114 13.24 -15.04 -4.82
CA ALA A 114 13.30 -15.47 -6.22
C ALA A 114 11.92 -15.75 -6.84
N GLU A 115 10.84 -15.71 -6.04
CA GLU A 115 9.45 -15.83 -6.52
C GLU A 115 9.10 -14.69 -7.49
N ARG A 116 8.33 -15.00 -8.54
CA ARG A 116 7.98 -14.06 -9.62
C ARG A 116 6.51 -14.12 -10.04
N GLN A 117 5.79 -15.17 -9.65
CA GLN A 117 4.37 -15.39 -9.95
C GLN A 117 3.50 -14.69 -8.90
N LEU A 118 3.83 -14.87 -7.62
CA LEU A 118 3.16 -14.21 -6.50
C LEU A 118 3.79 -12.85 -6.23
N GLY A 119 2.96 -11.89 -5.80
CA GLY A 119 3.46 -10.67 -5.18
C GLY A 119 3.94 -10.91 -3.76
N LEU A 120 5.01 -10.23 -3.35
CA LEU A 120 5.67 -10.46 -2.05
C LEU A 120 5.37 -9.32 -1.07
N VAL A 121 4.82 -9.66 0.10
CA VAL A 121 4.49 -8.71 1.18
C VAL A 121 5.22 -9.14 2.45
N ALA A 122 6.13 -8.29 2.96
CA ALA A 122 6.89 -8.59 4.17
C ALA A 122 6.31 -7.86 5.41
N GLY A 123 6.11 -8.60 6.49
CA GLY A 123 5.79 -8.06 7.81
C GLY A 123 6.96 -7.26 8.38
N VAL A 124 6.67 -6.09 8.96
CA VAL A 124 7.65 -5.12 9.46
C VAL A 124 7.25 -4.54 10.82
N ALA A 125 8.15 -4.62 11.80
CA ALA A 125 7.94 -4.00 13.11
C ALA A 125 8.32 -2.51 13.12
N SER A 126 7.63 -1.70 13.94
CA SER A 126 7.90 -0.27 14.06
C SER A 126 9.17 0.04 14.87
N SER A 127 9.66 -0.96 15.61
CA SER A 127 10.89 -0.93 16.41
C SER A 127 12.18 -1.14 15.61
N TRP A 128 12.10 -1.62 14.37
CA TRP A 128 13.29 -1.91 13.55
C TRP A 128 14.10 -0.67 13.21
N GLU A 129 15.41 -0.86 13.03
CA GLU A 129 16.38 0.21 12.76
C GLU A 129 16.21 0.85 11.37
N ASP A 130 16.70 2.08 11.22
CA ASP A 130 16.67 2.82 9.95
C ASP A 130 17.44 2.10 8.84
N SER A 131 18.55 1.44 9.20
CA SER A 131 19.40 0.61 8.35
C SER A 131 18.61 -0.54 7.71
N LEU A 132 17.92 -1.32 8.54
CA LEU A 132 17.10 -2.45 8.11
C LEU A 132 15.90 -1.99 7.26
N LEU A 133 15.20 -0.92 7.67
CA LEU A 133 14.08 -0.38 6.90
C LEU A 133 14.51 0.10 5.50
N ARG A 134 15.72 0.66 5.34
CA ARG A 134 16.27 1.00 4.02
C ARG A 134 16.63 -0.25 3.20
N ALA A 135 17.27 -1.24 3.82
CA ALA A 135 17.63 -2.49 3.14
C ALA A 135 16.40 -3.24 2.57
N LEU A 136 15.27 -3.21 3.29
CA LEU A 136 13.98 -3.74 2.79
C LEU A 136 13.47 -3.01 1.54
N GLY A 137 13.83 -1.73 1.36
CA GLY A 137 13.53 -0.96 0.16
C GLY A 137 14.18 -1.53 -1.10
N GLU A 138 15.36 -2.15 -0.97
CA GLU A 138 16.12 -2.75 -2.08
C GLU A 138 15.65 -4.16 -2.46
N LEU A 139 14.90 -4.84 -1.57
CA LEU A 139 14.38 -6.19 -1.84
C LEU A 139 13.24 -6.17 -2.88
N PRO A 140 12.99 -7.28 -3.61
CA PRO A 140 11.92 -7.39 -4.60
C PRO A 140 10.52 -7.57 -3.97
N LEU A 141 10.17 -6.72 -3.01
CA LEU A 141 8.89 -6.71 -2.29
C LEU A 141 7.87 -5.79 -2.97
N ASP A 142 6.63 -6.25 -3.15
CA ASP A 142 5.55 -5.42 -3.69
C ASP A 142 4.94 -4.50 -2.64
N ALA A 143 4.93 -4.91 -1.36
CA ALA A 143 4.44 -4.13 -0.23
C ALA A 143 5.04 -4.58 1.10
N LEU A 144 4.71 -3.83 2.15
CA LEU A 144 5.02 -4.14 3.54
C LEU A 144 3.73 -4.22 4.36
N GLU A 145 3.71 -5.04 5.40
CA GLU A 145 2.64 -5.13 6.39
C GLU A 145 3.14 -4.63 7.76
N GLY A 146 2.57 -3.52 8.25
CA GLY A 146 2.92 -2.95 9.55
C GLY A 146 2.34 -3.69 10.73
N GLU A 147 2.70 -3.25 11.94
CA GLU A 147 2.14 -3.77 13.19
C GLU A 147 0.60 -3.59 13.25
N PRO A 148 -0.14 -4.58 13.80
CA PRO A 148 -1.59 -4.49 13.95
C PRO A 148 -2.04 -3.37 14.89
N ILE A 149 -3.13 -2.70 14.51
CA ILE A 149 -3.89 -1.84 15.43
C ILE A 149 -4.77 -2.75 16.29
N ASN A 150 -4.17 -3.22 17.39
CA ASN A 150 -4.72 -4.23 18.30
C ASN A 150 -6.09 -3.86 18.87
N ALA A 151 -6.92 -4.87 19.18
CA ALA A 151 -8.28 -4.67 19.68
C ALA A 151 -8.36 -3.77 20.95
N GLY A 152 -7.42 -3.94 21.88
CA GLY A 152 -7.31 -3.14 23.11
C GLY A 152 -6.43 -1.89 23.00
N SER A 153 -6.01 -1.48 21.81
CA SER A 153 -5.16 -0.30 21.62
C SER A 153 -5.94 1.01 21.85
N PRO A 154 -5.31 2.06 22.41
CA PRO A 154 -5.92 3.39 22.45
C PRO A 154 -6.11 3.95 21.02
N PRO A 155 -6.87 5.05 20.86
CA PRO A 155 -6.92 5.79 19.60
C PRO A 155 -5.53 6.17 19.08
N LEU A 156 -5.36 6.17 17.75
CA LEU A 156 -4.08 6.44 17.10
C LEU A 156 -3.46 7.77 17.58
N ARG A 157 -2.21 7.72 18.04
CA ARG A 157 -1.47 8.90 18.50
C ARG A 157 -0.54 9.41 17.40
N ILE A 158 -0.11 10.66 17.52
CA ILE A 158 0.88 11.28 16.60
C ILE A 158 2.14 10.40 16.49
N ARG A 159 2.60 9.80 17.58
CA ARG A 159 3.74 8.87 17.60
C ARG A 159 3.56 7.67 16.66
N ASP A 160 2.35 7.15 16.57
CA ASP A 160 2.05 5.94 15.79
C ASP A 160 2.01 6.30 14.30
N LEU A 161 1.46 7.48 13.96
CA LEU A 161 1.55 8.06 12.61
C LEU A 161 3.00 8.37 12.19
N LEU A 162 3.84 8.85 13.12
CA LEU A 162 5.27 9.08 12.87
C LEU A 162 6.03 7.78 12.59
N ARG A 163 5.70 6.68 13.31
CA ARG A 163 6.25 5.34 13.04
C ARG A 163 5.89 4.84 11.65
N LEU A 164 4.60 4.87 11.29
CA LEU A 164 4.13 4.48 9.96
C LEU A 164 4.80 5.32 8.86
N ARG A 165 4.90 6.64 9.05
CA ARG A 165 5.55 7.56 8.10
C ARG A 165 7.06 7.32 7.98
N ARG A 166 7.75 6.96 9.07
CA ARG A 166 9.16 6.55 9.06
C ARG A 166 9.36 5.30 8.19
N MET A 167 8.57 4.26 8.42
CA MET A 167 8.64 3.01 7.64
C MET A 167 8.40 3.27 6.14
N LEU A 168 7.35 4.04 5.80
CA LEU A 168 7.04 4.48 4.44
C LEU A 168 8.17 5.29 3.78
N ALA A 169 8.82 6.18 4.54
CA ALA A 169 9.86 7.06 4.01
C ALA A 169 11.19 6.35 3.78
N LEU A 170 11.52 5.36 4.63
CA LEU A 170 12.80 4.64 4.59
C LEU A 170 12.78 3.45 3.65
N ALA A 171 11.70 2.66 3.63
CA ALA A 171 11.59 1.51 2.73
C ALA A 171 11.04 1.87 1.35
N GLY A 172 10.32 2.99 1.20
CA GLY A 172 9.73 3.43 -0.08
C GLY A 172 8.57 2.56 -0.62
N ARG A 173 8.37 1.36 -0.09
CA ARG A 173 7.33 0.39 -0.51
C ARG A 173 5.91 0.79 -0.03
N PRO A 174 4.84 0.26 -0.67
CA PRO A 174 3.47 0.30 -0.16
C PRO A 174 3.35 -0.21 1.27
N LEU A 175 2.51 0.41 2.09
CA LEU A 175 2.27 -0.05 3.47
C LEU A 175 0.79 -0.41 3.67
N MET A 176 0.58 -1.66 4.07
CA MET A 176 -0.68 -2.19 4.60
C MET A 176 -0.61 -2.22 6.13
N VAL A 177 -1.70 -1.89 6.82
CA VAL A 177 -1.79 -1.95 8.29
C VAL A 177 -2.96 -2.86 8.68
N PRO A 178 -2.73 -3.93 9.47
CA PRO A 178 -3.83 -4.73 10.01
C PRO A 178 -4.63 -3.97 11.07
N ALA A 179 -5.95 -4.17 11.10
CA ALA A 179 -6.84 -3.61 12.10
C ALA A 179 -7.60 -4.74 12.81
N GLU A 180 -7.57 -4.72 14.15
CA GLU A 180 -8.27 -5.69 15.02
C GLU A 180 -9.40 -5.05 15.84
N ARG A 181 -9.56 -3.72 15.75
CA ARG A 181 -10.72 -2.97 16.22
C ARG A 181 -11.26 -2.08 15.11
N ASP A 182 -12.50 -1.63 15.27
CA ASP A 182 -13.03 -0.54 14.47
C ASP A 182 -12.17 0.73 14.64
N LEU A 183 -12.02 1.43 13.52
CA LEU A 183 -11.31 2.71 13.44
C LEU A 183 -12.33 3.80 13.19
N SER A 184 -12.22 4.88 13.97
CA SER A 184 -13.02 6.08 13.73
C SER A 184 -12.66 6.71 12.38
N ARG A 185 -13.58 7.50 11.80
CA ARG A 185 -13.32 8.28 10.58
C ARG A 185 -12.03 9.11 10.70
N ALA A 186 -11.79 9.73 11.85
CA ALA A 186 -10.60 10.53 12.10
C ALA A 186 -9.31 9.70 12.03
N GLU A 187 -9.34 8.44 12.51
CA GLU A 187 -8.22 7.50 12.42
C GLU A 187 -7.99 7.03 10.98
N LEU A 188 -9.06 6.71 10.23
CA LEU A 188 -8.96 6.35 8.81
C LEU A 188 -8.40 7.51 7.96
N GLU A 189 -8.85 8.74 8.20
CA GLU A 189 -8.28 9.94 7.59
C GLU A 189 -6.81 10.14 7.99
N ALA A 190 -6.45 9.88 9.26
CA ALA A 190 -5.08 9.99 9.75
C ALA A 190 -4.14 8.95 9.12
N LEU A 191 -4.58 7.70 8.94
CA LEU A 191 -3.82 6.67 8.22
C LEU A 191 -3.61 7.05 6.75
N THR A 192 -4.69 7.51 6.08
CA THR A 192 -4.65 7.99 4.69
C THR A 192 -3.64 9.14 4.52
N ARG A 193 -3.73 10.18 5.37
CA ARG A 193 -2.79 11.32 5.38
C ARG A 193 -1.38 10.93 5.81
N GLY A 194 -1.24 9.92 6.69
CA GLY A 194 0.03 9.31 7.07
C GLY A 194 0.74 8.59 5.91
N GLY A 195 -0.01 8.25 4.86
CA GLY A 195 0.48 7.63 3.64
C GLY A 195 0.31 6.12 3.58
N VAL A 196 -0.45 5.53 4.51
CA VAL A 196 -0.88 4.13 4.44
C VAL A 196 -1.69 3.92 3.16
N ASP A 197 -1.53 2.76 2.52
CA ASP A 197 -2.13 2.46 1.22
C ASP A 197 -3.25 1.41 1.32
N ALA A 198 -3.23 0.57 2.35
CA ALA A 198 -4.25 -0.45 2.62
C ALA A 198 -4.50 -0.66 4.11
N VAL A 199 -5.73 -1.03 4.47
CA VAL A 199 -6.07 -1.57 5.80
C VAL A 199 -6.54 -3.01 5.65
N ALA A 200 -6.01 -3.91 6.48
CA ALA A 200 -6.37 -5.33 6.50
C ALA A 200 -7.26 -5.64 7.72
N LEU A 201 -8.54 -5.96 7.49
CA LEU A 201 -9.47 -6.33 8.57
C LEU A 201 -9.13 -7.72 9.09
N ALA A 202 -8.78 -7.83 10.37
CA ALA A 202 -8.51 -9.11 11.01
C ALA A 202 -9.78 -9.97 11.13
N PRO A 203 -9.66 -11.31 11.25
CA PRO A 203 -10.81 -12.21 11.36
C PRO A 203 -11.81 -11.84 12.46
N GLY A 204 -11.31 -11.33 13.59
CA GLY A 204 -12.15 -10.91 14.73
C GLY A 204 -13.11 -9.75 14.43
N LEU A 205 -12.85 -8.94 13.40
CA LEU A 205 -13.76 -7.88 12.93
C LEU A 205 -14.78 -8.38 11.89
N LEU A 206 -14.43 -9.44 11.16
CA LEU A 206 -15.25 -9.95 10.07
C LEU A 206 -16.26 -11.01 10.55
N GLY A 207 -15.94 -11.71 11.64
CA GLY A 207 -16.73 -12.84 12.12
C GLY A 207 -16.60 -14.09 11.23
N GLU A 208 -17.41 -15.10 11.52
CA GLU A 208 -17.25 -16.44 10.93
C GLU A 208 -18.28 -16.83 9.85
N SER A 209 -19.30 -15.99 9.62
CA SER A 209 -20.38 -16.26 8.66
C SER A 209 -20.30 -15.32 7.46
N ALA A 210 -20.75 -15.77 6.29
CA ALA A 210 -20.75 -14.97 5.07
C ALA A 210 -21.55 -13.65 5.23
N ALA A 211 -22.63 -13.68 6.01
CA ALA A 211 -23.42 -12.49 6.31
C ALA A 211 -22.66 -11.47 7.19
N ALA A 212 -21.94 -11.95 8.21
CA ALA A 212 -21.10 -11.10 9.07
C ALA A 212 -19.93 -10.50 8.28
N VAL A 213 -19.18 -11.34 7.54
CA VAL A 213 -18.07 -10.91 6.69
C VAL A 213 -18.53 -9.86 5.68
N GLY A 214 -19.64 -10.12 4.98
CA GLY A 214 -20.20 -9.20 4.01
C GLY A 214 -20.68 -7.88 4.62
N GLY A 215 -21.29 -7.92 5.81
CA GLY A 215 -21.72 -6.74 6.55
C GLY A 215 -20.55 -5.86 6.99
N ALA A 216 -19.54 -6.46 7.62
CA ALA A 216 -18.33 -5.76 8.09
C ALA A 216 -17.55 -5.16 6.92
N VAL A 217 -17.34 -5.90 5.83
CA VAL A 217 -16.68 -5.38 4.62
C VAL A 217 -17.47 -4.23 4.00
N ALA A 218 -18.81 -4.32 3.91
CA ALA A 218 -19.63 -3.23 3.38
C ALA A 218 -19.57 -1.96 4.25
N GLN A 219 -19.62 -2.11 5.58
CA GLN A 219 -19.50 -1.00 6.53
C GLN A 219 -18.16 -0.28 6.38
N TRP A 220 -17.05 -1.03 6.35
CA TRP A 220 -15.71 -0.49 6.19
C TRP A 220 -15.47 0.10 4.79
N ARG A 221 -16.02 -0.51 3.73
CA ARG A 221 -15.99 0.05 2.37
C ARG A 221 -16.68 1.41 2.32
N ALA A 222 -17.89 1.52 2.87
CA ALA A 222 -18.62 2.78 2.97
C ALA A 222 -17.88 3.84 3.82
N ALA A 223 -17.25 3.43 4.93
CA ALA A 223 -16.45 4.34 5.75
C ALA A 223 -15.21 4.88 5.00
N ILE A 224 -14.56 4.05 4.18
CA ILE A 224 -13.40 4.45 3.35
C ILE A 224 -13.84 5.29 2.14
N ASP A 225 -14.97 4.99 1.52
CA ASP A 225 -15.51 5.77 0.38
C ASP A 225 -16.05 7.15 0.80
N ALA A 226 -16.38 7.34 2.09
CA ALA A 226 -16.75 8.63 2.67
C ALA A 226 -15.53 9.50 3.07
N LEU A 227 -14.30 9.01 2.91
CA LEU A 227 -13.08 9.79 3.14
C LEU A 227 -12.85 10.80 2.01
N PRO A 228 -12.20 11.95 2.27
CA PRO A 228 -11.73 12.81 1.19
C PRO A 228 -10.80 12.03 0.25
N ALA A 229 -10.91 12.28 -1.04
CA ALA A 229 -10.01 11.72 -2.04
C ALA A 229 -8.55 11.98 -1.63
N ARG A 230 -7.69 10.97 -1.77
CA ARG A 230 -6.28 11.11 -1.43
C ARG A 230 -5.69 12.22 -2.29
N GLU A 231 -5.01 13.17 -1.66
CA GLU A 231 -4.13 14.08 -2.40
C GLU A 231 -3.00 13.26 -3.01
N LEU A 232 -3.22 12.77 -4.25
CA LEU A 232 -2.19 12.19 -5.09
C LEU A 232 -0.99 13.15 -5.05
N ARG A 233 0.23 12.62 -4.85
CA ARG A 233 1.46 13.41 -4.70
C ARG A 233 1.86 14.13 -6.01
N ARG A 234 1.06 15.09 -6.48
CA ARG A 234 1.27 15.95 -7.66
C ARG A 234 2.47 16.91 -7.54
N ARG A 235 3.35 16.71 -6.54
CA ARG A 235 4.46 17.61 -6.19
C ARG A 235 5.71 16.85 -5.68
N ARG A 236 6.17 15.84 -6.42
CA ARG A 236 7.60 15.45 -6.38
C ARG A 236 8.36 15.66 -7.69
N GLU A 237 7.65 15.99 -8.77
CA GLU A 237 8.22 16.27 -10.11
C GLU A 237 8.07 17.74 -10.56
N ARG A 238 7.42 18.59 -9.76
CA ARG A 238 7.44 20.05 -9.98
C ARG A 238 8.41 20.71 -9.00
N ALA A 239 9.48 21.27 -9.57
CA ALA A 239 10.49 22.14 -8.95
C ALA A 239 11.52 21.49 -7.98
N ALA A 240 12.46 20.71 -8.54
CA ALA A 240 13.83 20.59 -8.01
C ALA A 240 14.83 20.13 -9.11
N ALA A 241 14.78 20.78 -10.28
CA ALA A 241 15.81 20.64 -11.32
C ALA A 241 16.25 22.04 -11.76
N THR A 242 17.14 22.65 -10.97
CA THR A 242 17.80 23.90 -11.35
C THR A 242 18.84 23.56 -12.41
N LEU A 243 18.63 24.01 -13.65
CA LEU A 243 19.56 23.77 -14.75
C LEU A 243 20.92 24.44 -14.46
N PRO A 244 22.05 23.84 -14.88
CA PRO A 244 23.34 24.52 -14.81
C PRO A 244 23.32 25.74 -15.74
N VAL A 245 23.68 26.91 -15.21
CA VAL A 245 23.84 28.13 -15.99
C VAL A 245 25.13 28.04 -16.81
N ALA A 246 25.01 27.58 -18.05
CA ALA A 246 26.10 27.60 -19.03
C ALA A 246 25.95 28.83 -19.92
N GLY A 247 26.88 29.78 -19.84
CA GLY A 247 26.91 30.93 -20.75
C GLY A 247 27.48 32.22 -20.16
N LEU A 248 28.81 32.29 -20.01
CA LEU A 248 29.50 33.57 -20.03
C LEU A 248 29.26 34.25 -21.39
N ARG A 249 28.73 35.47 -21.39
CA ARG A 249 29.10 36.51 -22.37
C ARG A 249 29.35 37.81 -21.62
N ARG A 250 30.63 38.20 -21.59
CA ARG A 250 31.14 39.48 -21.10
C ARG A 250 31.62 40.25 -22.33
N ALA A 251 30.89 41.30 -22.68
CA ALA A 251 30.96 42.14 -23.88
C ALA A 251 29.70 43.03 -23.84
N GLU A 252 29.63 44.32 -24.17
CA GLU A 252 30.53 45.38 -24.66
C GLU A 252 29.89 46.73 -24.17
N VAL A 253 30.53 47.91 -24.06
CA VAL A 253 31.87 48.41 -24.44
C VAL A 253 32.38 49.46 -23.40
N GLU A 254 33.30 50.36 -23.76
CA GLU A 254 33.93 51.44 -22.96
C GLU A 254 33.45 52.87 -23.35
N ASP A 255 33.75 53.84 -22.45
CA ASP A 255 34.13 55.26 -22.63
C ASP A 255 33.19 56.42 -23.09
N GLU A 256 33.34 57.53 -22.33
CA GLU A 256 33.35 59.00 -22.67
C GLU A 256 32.08 59.63 -23.36
N GLU A 257 31.56 60.82 -23.02
CA GLU A 257 32.18 62.14 -22.75
C GLU A 257 31.30 63.05 -21.82
N ASP A 258 31.95 64.15 -21.39
CA ASP A 258 31.69 65.14 -20.33
C ASP A 258 30.54 66.19 -20.48
N GLU A 259 30.59 67.18 -19.54
CA GLU A 259 30.00 68.53 -19.51
C GLU A 259 28.54 68.74 -19.05
N ASP A 260 28.18 69.77 -18.27
CA ASP A 260 28.93 70.62 -17.30
C ASP A 260 27.93 71.44 -16.43
N GLY A 261 28.38 72.04 -15.32
CA GLY A 261 27.76 73.20 -14.65
C GLY A 261 26.67 72.91 -13.59
N GLY A 262 26.66 73.58 -12.42
CA GLY A 262 27.58 74.62 -11.92
C GLY A 262 27.29 74.99 -10.46
N ASP A 263 28.11 75.86 -9.89
CA ASP A 263 28.19 76.20 -8.45
C ASP A 263 26.98 76.98 -7.88
N GLU A 264 26.69 76.75 -6.58
CA GLU A 264 26.60 77.78 -5.51
C GLU A 264 26.60 77.15 -4.10
#